data_AF-A0A926UA32-F1
#
_entry.id   AF-A0A926UA32-F1
#
_cell.length_a   1.000
_cell.length_b   1.000
_cell.length_c   1.000
_cell.angle_alpha   90.00
_cell.angle_beta   90.00
_cell.angle_gamma   90.00
#
_symmetry.space_group_name_H-M   'P 1'
#
loop_
_entity.id
_entity.type
_entity.pdbx_description
1 polymer ?
#
loop_
_entity_poly.entity_id
_entity_poly.type
_entity_poly.pdbx_seq_one_letter_code
_entity_poly.pdbx_strand_id
1 'polypeptide(L)'
;MYWDFARRIKKSLGCTGITTFKLGEQWTFYHDLYHVEVACLERIQIGPHQVSGIHGINATAFHDAPLVEEYEAYFDEARVAVHEWFTRPSIFTTLKLIHWLVWFALRGINSFAVLIRHWRSLQRAPQGFQVTAREILLKRLQAQNLDKHRESEGN
;
A
#
# COMPACT_ATOMS: atom_id res chain seq x y z
N MET A 1 1.79 -26.14 1.66
CA MET A 1 1.01 -26.25 0.40
C MET A 1 0.10 -25.04 0.15
N TYR A 2 -0.78 -24.62 1.08
CA TYR A 2 -1.62 -23.42 0.92
C TYR A 2 -0.83 -22.10 0.81
N TRP A 3 0.28 -21.99 1.54
CA TRP A 3 1.13 -20.80 1.59
C TRP A 3 1.86 -20.47 0.28
N ASP A 4 2.32 -21.48 -0.47
CA ASP A 4 3.01 -21.26 -1.75
C ASP A 4 2.03 -20.88 -2.86
N PHE A 5 0.80 -21.36 -2.81
CA PHE A 5 -0.26 -20.96 -3.73
C PHE A 5 -0.67 -19.50 -3.50
N ALA A 6 -0.91 -19.10 -2.26
CA ALA A 6 -1.20 -17.71 -1.91
C ALA A 6 -0.04 -16.75 -2.27
N ARG A 7 1.22 -17.18 -2.08
CA ARG A 7 2.40 -16.41 -2.48
C ARG A 7 2.52 -16.28 -4.00
N ARG A 8 2.26 -17.36 -4.75
CA ARG A 8 2.21 -17.33 -6.22
C ARG A 8 1.10 -16.44 -6.74
N ILE A 9 -0.08 -16.48 -6.11
CA ILE A 9 -1.20 -15.58 -6.41
C ILE A 9 -0.84 -14.11 -6.12
N LYS A 10 -0.26 -13.82 -4.95
CA LYS A 10 0.24 -12.46 -4.64
C LYS A 10 1.21 -11.95 -5.71
N LYS A 11 2.14 -12.80 -6.15
CA LYS A 11 3.13 -12.47 -7.17
C LYS A 11 2.50 -12.29 -8.56
N SER A 12 1.54 -13.15 -8.94
CA SER A 12 0.83 -13.07 -10.22
C SER A 12 -0.18 -11.92 -10.29
N LEU A 13 -0.75 -11.53 -9.14
CA LEU A 13 -1.66 -10.39 -9.00
C LEU A 13 -0.91 -9.09 -8.66
N GLY A 14 0.42 -9.03 -8.75
CA GLY A 14 1.15 -7.77 -8.60
C GLY A 14 0.98 -7.09 -7.24
N CYS A 15 0.76 -7.87 -6.18
CA CYS A 15 1.13 -7.51 -4.79
C CYS A 15 2.65 -7.62 -4.57
N THR A 16 3.41 -7.58 -5.68
CA THR A 16 4.85 -7.45 -5.77
C THR A 16 5.07 -6.45 -6.89
N GLY A 17 5.96 -5.48 -6.71
CA GLY A 17 6.26 -4.49 -7.73
C GLY A 17 6.74 -5.14 -9.04
N ILE A 18 5.88 -5.20 -10.05
CA ILE A 18 6.27 -5.65 -11.40
C ILE A 18 6.69 -4.45 -12.24
N THR A 19 6.07 -3.30 -12.02
CA THR A 19 6.38 -2.06 -12.71
C THR A 19 7.26 -1.20 -11.84
N THR A 20 8.44 -0.87 -12.37
CA THR A 20 9.37 0.09 -11.76
C THR A 20 9.25 1.45 -12.42
N PHE A 21 9.70 2.47 -11.71
CA PHE A 21 9.94 3.79 -12.25
C PHE A 21 11.17 4.40 -11.63
N LYS A 22 11.73 5.39 -12.31
CA LYS A 22 12.87 6.16 -11.82
C LYS A 22 12.36 7.34 -10.98
N LEU A 23 12.86 7.45 -9.75
CA LEU A 23 12.58 8.55 -8.83
C LEU A 23 13.91 9.16 -8.39
N GLY A 24 14.21 10.37 -8.88
CA GLY A 24 15.56 10.93 -8.81
C GLY A 24 16.54 10.06 -9.60
N GLU A 25 17.58 9.55 -8.92
CA GLU A 25 18.56 8.63 -9.51
C GLU A 25 18.25 7.15 -9.26
N GLN A 26 17.23 6.85 -8.45
CA GLN A 26 16.96 5.48 -7.99
C GLN A 26 15.77 4.84 -8.72
N TRP A 27 15.80 3.52 -8.84
CA TRP A 27 14.67 2.73 -9.33
C TRP A 27 13.87 2.19 -8.14
N THR A 28 12.55 2.34 -8.21
CA THR A 28 11.64 1.85 -7.19
C THR A 28 10.38 1.28 -7.83
N PHE A 29 9.60 0.53 -7.06
CA PHE A 29 8.36 -0.04 -7.56
C PHE A 29 7.19 0.92 -7.38
N TYR A 30 6.27 0.92 -8.35
CA TYR A 30 4.99 1.62 -8.23
C TYR A 30 4.18 1.12 -7.04
N HIS A 31 4.31 -0.16 -6.70
CA HIS A 31 3.68 -0.74 -5.52
C HIS A 31 4.07 0.01 -4.23
N ASP A 32 5.37 0.28 -4.04
CA ASP A 32 5.85 1.02 -2.87
C ASP A 32 5.31 2.45 -2.86
N LEU A 33 5.23 3.09 -4.03
CA LEU A 33 4.59 4.40 -4.16
C LEU A 33 3.12 4.35 -3.73
N TYR A 34 2.36 3.34 -4.13
CA TYR A 34 0.94 3.23 -3.76
C TYR A 34 0.76 3.00 -2.26
N HIS A 35 1.63 2.22 -1.61
CA HIS A 35 1.63 2.10 -0.16
C HIS A 35 1.83 3.47 0.52
N VAL A 36 2.79 4.26 0.05
CA VAL A 36 3.03 5.60 0.60
C VAL A 36 1.88 6.57 0.29
N GLU A 37 1.33 6.53 -0.93
CA GLU A 37 0.16 7.34 -1.30
C GLU A 37 -1.04 7.03 -0.41
N VAL A 38 -1.31 5.75 -0.11
CA VAL A 38 -2.40 5.35 0.79
C VAL A 38 -2.11 5.72 2.24
N ALA A 39 -0.85 5.65 2.68
CA ALA A 39 -0.44 6.08 4.02
C ALA A 39 -0.65 7.59 4.24
N CYS A 40 -0.55 8.40 3.18
CA CYS A 40 -0.86 9.83 3.25
C CYS A 40 -2.37 10.13 3.38
N LEU A 41 -3.24 9.13 3.27
CA LEU A 41 -4.70 9.30 3.36
C LEU A 41 -5.24 8.93 4.74
N GLU A 42 -6.38 9.50 5.12
CA GLU A 42 -7.08 9.10 6.35
C GLU A 42 -7.31 7.58 6.38
N ARG A 43 -7.15 6.95 7.55
CA ARG A 43 -7.42 5.52 7.71
C ARG A 43 -8.89 5.22 7.42
N ILE A 44 -9.14 4.04 6.88
CA ILE A 44 -10.50 3.56 6.65
C ILE A 44 -10.76 2.28 7.43
N GLN A 45 -12.00 2.11 7.85
CA GLN A 45 -12.45 0.87 8.47
C GLN A 45 -12.60 -0.23 7.42
N ILE A 46 -11.90 -1.35 7.60
CA ILE A 46 -12.07 -2.60 6.84
C ILE A 46 -12.27 -3.75 7.84
N GLY A 47 -13.45 -4.37 7.82
CA GLY A 47 -13.83 -5.33 8.88
C GLY A 47 -13.75 -4.66 10.26
N PRO A 48 -13.08 -5.27 11.26
CA PRO A 48 -12.87 -4.67 12.58
C PRO A 48 -11.62 -3.77 12.67
N HIS A 49 -10.82 -3.63 11.61
CA HIS A 49 -9.55 -2.90 11.65
C HIS A 49 -9.58 -1.52 10.98
N GLN A 50 -8.76 -0.61 11.52
CA GLN A 50 -8.39 0.66 10.89
C GLN A 50 -7.15 0.46 10.03
N VAL A 51 -7.29 0.67 8.72
CA VAL A 51 -6.28 0.30 7.71
C VAL A 51 -5.62 1.55 7.16
N SER A 52 -4.30 1.59 7.15
CA SER A 52 -3.49 2.73 6.69
C SER A 52 -2.87 2.53 5.31
N GLY A 53 -2.82 1.30 4.80
CA GLY A 53 -2.07 0.97 3.59
C GLY A 53 -0.58 0.74 3.84
N ILE A 54 -0.09 0.79 5.09
CA ILE A 54 1.28 0.41 5.45
C ILE A 54 1.28 -0.51 6.67
N HIS A 55 1.97 -1.64 6.54
CA HIS A 55 2.01 -2.63 7.62
C HIS A 55 2.95 -2.18 8.72
N GLY A 56 2.43 -2.01 9.94
CA GLY A 56 3.10 -2.16 11.25
C GLY A 56 4.37 -1.34 11.55
N ILE A 57 4.97 -0.68 10.56
CA ILE A 57 6.30 -0.08 10.63
C ILE A 57 6.09 1.39 10.27
N ASN A 58 6.19 2.28 11.26
CA ASN A 58 6.02 3.73 11.12
C ASN A 58 4.60 4.23 10.81
N ALA A 59 3.57 3.58 11.32
CA ALA A 59 2.23 4.16 11.29
C ALA A 59 2.19 5.57 11.92
N THR A 60 3.04 5.86 12.92
CA THR A 60 3.22 7.16 13.57
C THR A 60 3.83 8.25 12.69
N ALA A 61 4.58 7.88 11.65
CA ALA A 61 5.11 8.86 10.70
C ALA A 61 4.03 9.44 9.78
N PHE A 62 2.88 8.76 9.68
CA PHE A 62 1.77 9.11 8.80
C PHE A 62 0.45 9.38 9.56
N HIS A 63 0.33 8.92 10.81
CA HIS A 63 -0.90 8.96 11.57
C HIS A 63 -0.64 9.08 13.08
N ASP A 64 -1.50 9.79 13.79
CA ASP A 64 -1.30 10.09 15.22
C ASP A 64 -1.45 8.86 16.16
N ALA A 65 -2.11 7.80 15.70
CA ALA A 65 -2.36 6.59 16.50
C ALA A 65 -1.58 5.38 15.96
N PRO A 66 -1.10 4.46 16.80
CA PRO A 66 -0.48 3.22 16.32
C PRO A 66 -1.49 2.31 15.58
N LEU A 67 -0.99 1.31 14.85
CA LEU A 67 -1.81 0.18 14.40
C LEU A 67 -1.81 -0.88 15.51
N VAL A 68 -2.96 -1.51 15.76
CA VAL A 68 -3.13 -2.52 16.81
C VAL A 68 -2.43 -3.82 16.41
N GLU A 69 -1.87 -4.59 17.34
CA GLU A 69 -1.10 -5.81 17.04
C GLU A 69 -1.88 -6.91 16.30
N GLU A 70 -3.21 -6.99 16.47
CA GLU A 70 -4.09 -7.95 15.79
C GLU A 70 -4.34 -7.62 14.31
N TYR A 71 -3.60 -6.66 13.76
CA TYR A 71 -3.77 -6.14 12.43
C TYR A 71 -3.21 -7.06 11.34
N GLU A 72 -4.08 -7.59 10.48
CA GLU A 72 -3.65 -8.41 9.34
C GLU A 72 -3.10 -7.56 8.18
N ALA A 73 -1.85 -7.81 7.79
CA ALA A 73 -1.17 -7.15 6.66
C ALA A 73 -1.94 -7.25 5.32
N TYR A 74 -2.81 -8.25 5.15
CA TYR A 74 -3.64 -8.40 3.96
C TYR A 74 -4.62 -7.24 3.76
N PHE A 75 -5.03 -6.56 4.84
CA PHE A 75 -5.91 -5.40 4.70
C PHE A 75 -5.22 -4.19 4.07
N ASP A 76 -3.91 -4.00 4.31
CA ASP A 76 -3.14 -2.96 3.60
C ASP A 76 -3.11 -3.23 2.11
N GLU A 77 -2.77 -4.47 1.73
CA GLU A 77 -2.70 -4.88 0.33
C GLU A 77 -4.05 -4.70 -0.37
N ALA A 78 -5.14 -5.04 0.32
CA ALA A 78 -6.48 -4.86 -0.20
C ALA A 78 -6.81 -3.38 -0.41
N ARG A 79 -6.46 -2.51 0.55
CA ARG A 79 -6.64 -1.06 0.42
C ARG A 79 -5.77 -0.47 -0.69
N VAL A 80 -4.54 -0.93 -0.84
CA VAL A 80 -3.63 -0.53 -1.93
C VAL A 80 -4.19 -0.94 -3.28
N ALA A 81 -4.74 -2.14 -3.43
CA ALA A 81 -5.38 -2.57 -4.68
C ALA A 81 -6.61 -1.70 -5.01
N VAL A 82 -7.42 -1.33 -4.01
CA VAL A 82 -8.52 -0.37 -4.19
C VAL A 82 -7.98 0.98 -4.65
N HIS A 83 -6.94 1.50 -4.01
CA HIS A 83 -6.32 2.78 -4.38
C HIS A 83 -5.74 2.78 -5.79
N GLU A 84 -5.04 1.71 -6.15
CA GLU A 84 -4.46 1.51 -7.47
C GLU A 84 -5.55 1.52 -8.54
N TRP A 85 -6.69 0.86 -8.31
CA TRP A 85 -7.81 0.89 -9.23
C TRP A 85 -8.44 2.28 -9.38
N PHE A 86 -8.61 3.03 -8.28
CA PHE A 86 -9.19 4.37 -8.32
C PHE A 86 -8.28 5.41 -9.00
N THR A 87 -6.97 5.31 -8.84
CA THR A 87 -6.03 6.31 -9.35
C THR A 87 -5.47 5.95 -10.72
N ARG A 88 -5.31 4.66 -11.00
CA ARG A 88 -4.61 4.11 -12.17
C ARG A 88 -5.35 2.86 -12.68
N PRO A 89 -6.59 3.03 -13.18
CA PRO A 89 -7.39 1.90 -13.65
C PRO A 89 -6.74 1.22 -14.85
N SER A 90 -6.68 -0.10 -14.80
CA SER A 90 -6.23 -0.97 -15.89
C SER A 90 -6.91 -2.33 -15.75
N ILE A 91 -6.78 -3.18 -16.77
CA ILE A 91 -7.27 -4.57 -16.70
C ILE A 91 -6.65 -5.29 -15.50
N PHE A 92 -5.34 -5.11 -15.31
CA PHE A 92 -4.62 -5.74 -14.21
C PHE A 92 -5.12 -5.29 -12.85
N THR A 93 -5.28 -3.98 -12.64
CA THR A 93 -5.73 -3.42 -11.36
C THR A 93 -7.20 -3.73 -11.09
N THR A 94 -8.01 -3.90 -12.14
CA THR A 94 -9.38 -4.40 -12.03
C THR A 94 -9.42 -5.86 -11.56
N LEU A 95 -8.55 -6.72 -12.09
CA LEU A 95 -8.46 -8.12 -11.63
C LEU A 95 -7.98 -8.20 -10.18
N LYS A 96 -7.00 -7.39 -9.78
CA LYS A 96 -6.60 -7.27 -8.36
C LYS A 96 -7.78 -6.85 -7.49
N LEU A 97 -8.51 -5.82 -7.91
CA LEU A 97 -9.67 -5.34 -7.17
C LEU A 97 -10.70 -6.46 -6.99
N ILE A 98 -11.10 -7.13 -8.07
CA ILE A 98 -12.07 -8.24 -8.01
C ILE A 98 -11.60 -9.33 -7.04
N HIS A 99 -10.33 -9.72 -7.09
CA HIS A 99 -9.76 -10.69 -6.15
C HIS A 99 -9.97 -10.28 -4.69
N TRP A 100 -9.67 -9.03 -4.35
CA TRP A 100 -9.83 -8.51 -2.99
C TRP A 100 -11.30 -8.34 -2.58
N LEU A 101 -12.18 -7.96 -3.51
CA LEU A 101 -13.62 -7.89 -3.25
C LEU A 101 -14.21 -9.27 -2.95
N VAL A 102 -13.76 -10.32 -3.64
CA VAL A 102 -14.12 -11.72 -3.34
C VAL A 102 -13.58 -12.12 -1.97
N TRP A 103 -12.33 -11.79 -1.67
CA TRP A 103 -11.72 -12.09 -0.37
C TRP A 103 -12.46 -11.40 0.80
N PHE A 104 -12.90 -10.15 0.64
CA PHE A 104 -13.76 -9.47 1.60
C PHE A 104 -15.10 -10.18 1.80
N ALA A 105 -15.76 -10.59 0.71
CA ALA A 105 -17.02 -11.31 0.79
C ALA A 105 -16.90 -12.63 1.57
N LEU A 106 -15.82 -13.39 1.35
CA LEU A 106 -15.52 -14.62 2.08
C LEU A 106 -15.29 -14.40 3.59
N ARG A 107 -14.95 -13.19 3.99
CA ARG A 107 -14.74 -12.79 5.40
C ARG A 107 -15.92 -12.02 6.01
N GLY A 108 -17.05 -11.94 5.30
CA GLY A 108 -18.23 -11.18 5.77
C GLY A 108 -18.02 -9.66 5.79
N ILE A 109 -17.02 -9.14 5.07
CA ILE A 109 -16.73 -7.72 4.99
C ILE A 109 -17.49 -7.11 3.81
N ASN A 110 -18.18 -5.99 4.05
CA ASN A 110 -18.90 -5.28 3.00
C ASN A 110 -17.94 -4.54 2.05
N SER A 111 -17.69 -5.15 0.90
CA SER A 111 -16.84 -4.64 -0.18
C SER A 111 -17.24 -3.25 -0.67
N PHE A 112 -18.54 -2.98 -0.84
CA PHE A 112 -19.03 -1.66 -1.26
C PHE A 112 -18.74 -0.57 -0.24
N ALA A 113 -18.88 -0.89 1.06
CA ALA A 113 -18.56 0.04 2.12
C ALA A 113 -17.06 0.40 2.13
N VAL A 114 -16.18 -0.57 1.84
CA VAL A 114 -14.73 -0.31 1.72
C VAL A 114 -14.45 0.64 0.56
N LEU A 115 -15.05 0.39 -0.62
CA LEU A 115 -14.90 1.27 -1.80
C LEU A 115 -15.34 2.71 -1.51
N ILE A 116 -16.53 2.88 -0.89
CA ILE A 116 -17.07 4.21 -0.56
C ILE A 116 -16.18 4.93 0.46
N ARG A 117 -15.72 4.24 1.50
CA ARG A 117 -14.82 4.82 2.51
C ARG A 117 -13.50 5.26 1.88
N HIS A 118 -12.92 4.42 1.01
CA HIS A 118 -11.69 4.78 0.31
C HIS A 118 -11.89 5.96 -0.64
N TRP A 119 -12.99 6.01 -1.36
CA TRP A 119 -13.36 7.15 -2.20
C TRP A 119 -13.47 8.45 -1.40
N ARG A 120 -14.17 8.43 -0.26
CA ARG A 120 -14.27 9.60 0.64
C ARG A 120 -12.91 10.05 1.16
N SER A 121 -12.06 9.09 1.53
CA SER A 121 -10.69 9.32 1.96
C SER A 121 -9.87 10.01 0.86
N LEU A 122 -10.02 9.60 -0.40
CA LEU A 122 -9.41 10.28 -1.56
C LEU A 122 -9.95 11.70 -1.76
N GLN A 123 -11.25 11.94 -1.60
CA GLN A 123 -11.84 13.27 -1.74
C GLN A 123 -11.37 14.26 -0.67
N ARG A 124 -10.98 13.75 0.51
CA ARG A 124 -10.44 14.54 1.63
C ARG A 124 -8.92 14.62 1.60
N ALA A 125 -8.27 13.99 0.63
CA ALA A 125 -6.83 13.99 0.54
C ALA A 125 -6.30 15.43 0.42
N PRO A 126 -5.22 15.79 1.13
CA PRO A 126 -4.57 17.07 0.95
C PRO A 126 -4.20 17.30 -0.52
N GLN A 127 -4.32 18.54 -0.99
CA GLN A 127 -3.86 18.89 -2.33
C GLN A 127 -2.37 18.55 -2.45
N GLY A 128 -2.01 17.83 -3.52
CA GLY A 128 -0.62 17.43 -3.75
C GLY A 128 -0.12 16.23 -2.94
N PHE A 129 -0.98 15.46 -2.24
CA PHE A 129 -0.54 14.31 -1.44
C PHE A 129 0.30 13.28 -2.23
N GLN A 130 0.09 13.15 -3.54
CA GLN A 130 0.89 12.29 -4.42
C GLN A 130 2.33 12.80 -4.58
N VAL A 131 2.54 14.12 -4.59
CA VAL A 131 3.87 14.73 -4.59
C VAL A 131 4.56 14.46 -3.26
N THR A 132 3.85 14.69 -2.15
CA THR A 132 4.34 14.36 -0.80
C THR A 132 4.73 12.90 -0.69
N ALA A 133 3.91 11.98 -1.22
CA ALA A 133 4.23 10.55 -1.21
C ALA A 133 5.52 10.23 -1.98
N ARG A 134 5.74 10.86 -3.14
CA ARG A 134 6.99 10.72 -3.91
C ARG A 134 8.19 11.25 -3.14
N GLU A 135 8.07 12.40 -2.49
CA GLU A 135 9.16 12.97 -1.69
C GLU A 135 9.53 12.08 -0.49
N ILE A 136 8.53 11.53 0.19
CA ILE A 136 8.72 10.58 1.29
C ILE A 136 9.45 9.32 0.78
N LEU A 137 8.99 8.76 -0.34
CA LEU A 137 9.63 7.60 -0.93
C LEU A 137 11.08 7.88 -1.35
N LEU A 138 11.35 9.04 -1.96
CA LEU A 138 12.70 9.45 -2.34
C LEU A 138 13.63 9.58 -1.13
N LYS A 139 13.17 10.21 -0.04
CA LYS A 139 13.95 10.32 1.20
C LYS A 139 14.27 8.95 1.79
N ARG A 140 13.31 8.03 1.79
CA ARG A 140 13.51 6.64 2.25
C ARG A 140 14.58 5.92 1.42
N LEU A 141 14.49 6.07 0.11
CA LEU A 141 15.44 5.50 -0.85
C LEU A 141 16.86 6.06 -0.67
N GLN A 142 16.99 7.36 -0.43
CA GLN A 142 18.28 7.99 -0.13
C GLN A 142 18.89 7.50 1.19
N ALA A 143 18.08 7.39 2.26
CA ALA A 143 18.53 6.88 3.54
C ALA A 143 19.05 5.43 3.44
N GLN A 144 18.33 4.56 2.73
CA GLN A 144 18.73 3.16 2.52
C GLN A 144 20.07 3.03 1.77
N ASN A 145 20.38 3.94 0.85
CA ASN A 145 21.67 3.93 0.16
C ASN A 145 22.81 4.44 1.03
N LEU A 146 22.57 5.45 1.88
CA LEU A 146 23.56 5.94 2.84
C LEU A 146 23.97 4.84 3.83
N ASP A 147 23.00 4.06 4.32
CA ASP A 147 23.26 2.95 5.23
C ASP A 147 24.08 1.84 4.56
N LYS A 148 23.75 1.48 3.31
CA LYS A 148 24.55 0.52 2.52
C LYS A 148 25.98 0.97 2.28
N HIS A 149 26.19 2.27 2.01
CA HIS A 149 27.53 2.82 1.84
C HIS A 149 28.34 2.76 3.14
N ARG A 150 27.74 3.09 4.28
CA ARG A 150 28.39 2.96 5.61
C ARG A 150 28.75 1.51 5.95
N GLU A 151 27.89 0.55 5.62
CA GLU A 151 28.19 -0.87 5.79
C GLU A 151 29.34 -1.33 4.88
N SER A 152 29.50 -0.74 3.70
CA SER A 152 30.58 -1.07 2.77
C SER A 152 31.93 -0.44 3.11
N GLU A 153 31.96 0.68 3.84
CA GLU A 153 33.18 1.36 4.30
C GLU A 153 33.67 0.87 5.67
N GLY A 154 32.83 0.13 6.41
CA GLY A 154 33.15 -0.46 7.71
C GLY A 154 33.68 -1.90 7.68
N ASN A 155 33.93 -2.46 6.50
CA ASN A 155 34.56 -3.76 6.24
C ASN A 155 35.89 -3.58 5.51
#